data_AF-A0A1B2EXH2-F1
#
_entry.id   AF-A0A1B2EXH2-F1
#
_cell.length_a   1.000
_cell.length_b   1.000
_cell.length_c   1.000
_cell.angle_alpha   90.00
_cell.angle_beta   90.00
_cell.angle_gamma   90.00
#
_symmetry.space_group_name_H-M   'P 1'
#
loop_
_entity.id
_entity.type
_entity.pdbx_description
1 polymer ?
#
loop_
_entity_poly.entity_id
_entity_poly.type
_entity_poly.pdbx_seq_one_letter_code
_entity_poly.pdbx_strand_id
1 'polypeptide(L)'
;MLSFESVEEVCESKSITLVLHPAIRRAVRGYEESFYIGLRCFLKGETDGLYFLPLECGSYERLRFSQRQSAGGHPILRVDPVAAEGLQRIKGG
;
A
#
# COMPACT_ATOMS: atom_id res chain seq x y z
N MET A 1 -3.37 7.96 17.02
CA MET A 1 -3.10 8.25 15.60
C MET A 1 -2.50 7.00 15.02
N LEU A 2 -3.07 6.42 13.96
CA LEU A 2 -2.52 5.21 13.36
C LEU A 2 -1.16 5.55 12.75
N SER A 3 -0.14 4.77 13.10
CA SER A 3 1.16 4.82 12.43
C SER A 3 1.18 3.78 11.30
N PHE A 4 2.22 3.82 10.46
CA PHE A 4 2.42 2.77 9.48
C PHE A 4 2.64 1.39 10.13
N GLU A 5 3.05 1.34 11.40
CA GLU A 5 3.23 0.08 12.14
C GLU A 5 1.90 -0.66 12.28
N SER A 6 0.77 0.03 12.44
CA SER A 6 -0.55 -0.61 12.49
C SER A 6 -0.90 -1.36 11.20
N VAL A 7 -0.34 -0.92 10.06
CA VAL A 7 -0.45 -1.63 8.78
C VAL A 7 0.40 -2.90 8.78
N GLU A 8 1.63 -2.80 9.29
CA GLU A 8 2.56 -3.92 9.43
C GLU A 8 1.98 -4.99 10.38
N GLU A 9 1.45 -4.59 11.54
CA GLU A 9 0.80 -5.46 12.54
C GLU A 9 -0.40 -6.23 11.97
N VAL A 10 -1.23 -5.59 11.14
CA VAL A 10 -2.37 -6.27 10.50
C VAL A 10 -1.91 -7.32 9.49
N CYS A 11 -0.83 -7.05 8.76
CA CYS A 11 -0.26 -8.04 7.84
C CYS A 11 0.37 -9.20 8.63
N GLU A 12 1.13 -8.89 9.68
CA GLU A 12 1.77 -9.87 10.56
C GLU A 12 0.76 -10.79 11.24
N SER A 13 -0.31 -10.24 11.83
CA SER A 13 -1.39 -11.03 12.47
C SER A 13 -2.11 -11.98 11.51
N LYS A 14 -2.01 -11.75 10.19
CA LYS A 14 -2.56 -12.62 9.13
C LYS A 14 -1.50 -13.50 8.46
N SER A 15 -0.25 -13.49 8.96
CA SER A 15 0.91 -14.14 8.35
C SER A 15 1.14 -13.72 6.89
N ILE A 16 0.80 -12.47 6.56
CA ILE A 16 0.97 -11.88 5.24
C ILE A 16 2.25 -11.05 5.23
N THR A 17 3.13 -11.29 4.25
CA THR A 17 4.29 -10.43 4.03
C THR A 17 3.86 -9.17 3.27
N LEU A 18 4.01 -8.00 3.88
CA LEU A 18 3.80 -6.72 3.21
C LEU A 18 5.04 -6.35 2.37
N VAL A 19 4.84 -6.12 1.07
CA VAL A 19 5.89 -5.72 0.13
C VAL A 19 5.50 -4.40 -0.52
N LEU A 20 6.28 -3.35 -0.24
CA LEU A 20 6.15 -2.06 -0.90
C LEU A 20 7.51 -1.40 -1.07
N HIS A 21 7.62 -0.52 -2.07
CA HIS A 21 8.84 0.26 -2.28
C HIS A 21 9.03 1.32 -1.17
N PRO A 22 10.26 1.56 -0.67
CA PRO A 22 10.51 2.55 0.40
C PRO A 22 9.98 3.96 0.13
N ALA A 23 10.02 4.40 -1.14
CA ALA A 23 9.42 5.68 -1.56
C ALA A 23 7.91 5.74 -1.33
N ILE A 24 7.18 4.63 -1.56
CA ILE A 24 5.74 4.55 -1.26
C ILE A 24 5.52 4.64 0.25
N ARG A 25 6.32 3.91 1.05
CA ARG A 25 6.25 3.97 2.51
C ARG A 25 6.42 5.40 3.03
N ARG A 26 7.36 6.15 2.43
CA ARG A 26 7.59 7.55 2.79
C ARG A 26 6.42 8.43 2.39
N ALA A 27 5.92 8.30 1.16
CA ALA A 27 4.85 9.13 0.64
C ALA A 27 3.51 8.90 1.35
N VAL A 28 3.28 7.72 1.92
CA VAL A 28 2.09 7.42 2.75
C VAL A 28 2.13 8.14 4.11
N ARG A 29 3.27 8.72 4.54
CA ARG A 29 3.33 9.45 5.80
C ARG A 29 2.37 10.65 5.81
N GLY A 30 1.61 10.79 6.89
CA GLY A 30 0.51 11.76 6.99
C GLY A 30 -0.83 11.27 6.45
N TYR A 31 -0.85 10.11 5.77
CA TYR A 31 -2.05 9.48 5.22
C TYR A 31 -2.25 8.04 5.74
N GLU A 32 -1.55 7.65 6.81
CA GLU A 32 -1.50 6.28 7.34
C GLU A 32 -2.89 5.72 7.65
N GLU A 33 -3.76 6.51 8.25
CA GLU A 33 -5.13 6.09 8.59
C GLU A 33 -5.94 5.76 7.33
N SER A 34 -5.92 6.63 6.31
CA SER A 34 -6.63 6.39 5.04
C SER A 34 -6.08 5.16 4.32
N PHE A 35 -4.75 4.98 4.34
CA PHE A 35 -4.08 3.83 3.74
C PHE A 35 -4.45 2.54 4.47
N TYR A 36 -4.46 2.57 5.80
CA TYR A 36 -4.86 1.47 6.66
C TYR A 36 -6.30 1.04 6.37
N ILE A 37 -7.25 1.99 6.28
CA ILE A 37 -8.64 1.71 5.96
C ILE A 37 -8.75 1.02 4.60
N GLY A 38 -8.13 1.59 3.56
CA GLY A 38 -8.15 1.01 2.21
C GLY A 38 -7.60 -0.43 2.17
N LEU A 39 -6.48 -0.66 2.87
CA LEU A 39 -5.87 -1.98 2.99
C LEU A 39 -6.77 -2.98 3.72
N ARG A 40 -7.42 -2.56 4.81
CA ARG A 40 -8.35 -3.40 5.58
C ARG A 40 -9.56 -3.81 4.73
N CYS A 41 -10.14 -2.88 3.99
CA CYS A 41 -11.24 -3.17 3.08
C CYS A 41 -10.81 -4.14 1.98
N PHE A 42 -9.63 -3.95 1.39
CA PHE A 42 -9.08 -4.88 0.41
C PHE A 42 -8.87 -6.30 0.98
N LEU A 43 -8.27 -6.42 2.17
CA LEU A 43 -8.04 -7.72 2.82
C LEU A 43 -9.33 -8.43 3.24
N LYS A 44 -10.46 -7.73 3.29
CA LYS A 44 -11.80 -8.32 3.51
C LYS A 44 -12.55 -8.63 2.21
N GLY A 45 -11.98 -8.30 1.04
CA GLY A 45 -12.64 -8.45 -0.25
C GLY A 45 -13.73 -7.40 -0.51
N GLU A 46 -13.70 -6.27 0.21
CA GLU A 46 -14.70 -5.19 0.08
C GLU A 46 -14.37 -4.23 -1.08
N THR A 47 -13.13 -4.25 -1.60
CA THR A 47 -12.66 -3.36 -2.68
C THR A 47 -11.76 -4.09 -3.68
N ASP A 48 -11.54 -3.46 -4.84
CA ASP A 48 -10.59 -3.92 -5.87
C ASP A 48 -9.13 -3.59 -5.56
N GLY A 49 -8.86 -3.00 -4.39
CA GLY A 49 -7.52 -2.69 -3.90
C GLY A 49 -6.92 -1.40 -4.44
N LEU A 50 -7.69 -0.50 -5.06
CA LEU A 50 -7.17 0.81 -5.47
C LEU A 50 -7.08 1.79 -4.28
N TYR A 51 -5.95 2.50 -4.21
CA TYR A 51 -5.72 3.59 -3.27
C TYR A 51 -5.16 4.81 -3.99
N PHE A 52 -5.68 6.00 -3.68
CA PHE A 52 -5.27 7.26 -4.29
C PHE A 52 -4.35 7.99 -3.31
N LEU A 53 -3.04 7.93 -3.57
CA LEU A 53 -2.02 8.57 -2.75
C LEU A 53 -1.88 10.04 -3.16
N PRO A 54 -2.15 11.00 -2.27
CA PRO A 54 -1.90 12.41 -2.58
C PRO A 54 -0.38 12.66 -2.73
N LEU A 55 -0.02 13.48 -3.71
CA LEU A 55 1.35 13.96 -3.93
C LEU A 55 1.45 15.44 -3.57
N GLU A 56 2.65 15.90 -3.18
CA GLU A 56 2.89 17.30 -2.75
C GLU A 56 2.53 18.33 -3.82
N CYS A 57 2.61 17.97 -5.10
CA CYS A 57 2.23 18.82 -6.23
C CYS A 57 0.71 18.99 -6.42
N GLY A 58 -0.12 18.48 -5.50
CA GLY A 58 -1.59 18.59 -5.55
C GLY A 58 -2.25 17.60 -6.51
N SER A 59 -1.50 16.61 -7.01
CA SER A 59 -2.03 15.49 -7.80
C SER A 59 -2.12 14.22 -6.96
N TYR A 60 -2.57 13.12 -7.56
CA TYR A 60 -2.63 11.81 -6.91
C TYR A 60 -1.96 10.74 -7.76
N GLU A 61 -1.25 9.82 -7.12
CA GLU A 61 -0.80 8.57 -7.74
C GLU A 61 -1.72 7.42 -7.35
N ARG A 62 -2.04 6.55 -8.31
CA ARG A 62 -2.87 5.37 -8.03
C ARG A 62 -1.97 4.22 -7.62
N LEU A 63 -2.15 3.75 -6.40
CA LEU A 63 -1.56 2.52 -5.90
C LEU A 63 -2.57 1.38 -6.01
N ARG A 64 -2.07 0.16 -6.23
CA ARG A 64 -2.87 -1.06 -6.20
C ARG A 64 -2.32 -2.00 -5.14
N PHE A 65 -3.22 -2.44 -4.27
CA PHE A 65 -3.03 -3.59 -3.41
C PHE A 65 -3.26 -4.86 -4.24
N SER A 66 -2.34 -5.80 -4.14
CA SER A 66 -2.47 -7.10 -4.80
C SER A 66 -2.04 -8.21 -3.85
N GLN A 67 -2.82 -9.28 -3.82
CA GLN A 67 -2.42 -10.50 -3.13
C GLN A 67 -1.69 -11.42 -4.10
N ARG A 68 -0.57 -11.98 -3.65
CA ARG A 68 0.22 -12.98 -4.37
C ARG A 68 0.60 -14.10 -3.41
N GLN A 69 1.09 -15.19 -3.96
CA GLN A 69 1.76 -16.23 -3.20
C GLN A 69 3.24 -16.27 -3.61
N SER A 70 4.13 -16.42 -2.64
CA SER A 70 5.52 -16.75 -2.91
C SER A 70 5.64 -18.16 -3.48
N ALA A 71 6.80 -18.52 -4.04
CA ALA A 71 7.06 -19.90 -4.49
C ALA A 71 6.93 -20.94 -3.36
N GLY A 72 7.12 -20.51 -2.10
CA GLY A 72 6.93 -21.34 -0.91
C GLY A 72 5.50 -21.33 -0.35
N GLY A 73 4.54 -20.70 -1.02
CA GLY A 73 3.14 -20.64 -0.58
C GLY A 73 2.83 -19.58 0.48
N HIS A 74 3.79 -18.70 0.82
CA HIS A 74 3.55 -17.61 1.77
C HIS A 74 2.73 -16.50 1.12
N PRO A 75 1.66 -16.00 1.76
CA PRO A 75 0.85 -14.93 1.21
C PRO A 75 1.62 -13.60 1.27
N ILE A 76 1.56 -12.85 0.18
CA ILE A 76 2.19 -11.56 0.00
C ILE A 76 1.12 -10.53 -0.32
N LEU A 77 1.10 -9.43 0.43
CA LEU A 77 0.38 -8.23 0.05
C LEU A 77 1.38 -7.26 -0.56
N ARG A 78 1.21 -6.99 -1.86
CA ARG A 78 2.10 -6.10 -2.60
C ARG A 78 1.40 -4.79 -2.93
N VAL A 79 2.11 -3.69 -2.76
CA VAL A 79 1.63 -2.34 -3.07
C VAL A 79 2.53 -1.73 -4.14
N ASP A 80 2.00 -1.56 -5.34
CA ASP A 80 2.71 -0.94 -6.45
C ASP A 80 1.84 0.17 -7.09
N PRO A 81 2.45 1.16 -7.76
CA PRO A 81 1.71 2.06 -8.62
C PRO A 81 1.07 1.32 -9.78
N VAL A 82 -0.12 1.77 -10.19
CA VAL A 82 -0.84 1.20 -11.33
C VAL A 82 -0.11 1.49 -12.65
N ALA A 83 0.47 2.69 -12.78
CA ALA A 83 1.23 3.10 -13.95
C ALA A 83 2.73 2.84 -13.77
N ALA A 84 3.42 2.49 -14.86
CA ALA A 84 4.86 2.20 -14.85
C ALA A 84 5.69 3.40 -14.35
N GLU A 85 5.34 4.61 -14.76
CA GLU A 85 5.98 5.85 -14.27
C GLU A 85 5.54 6.29 -12.88
N GLY A 86 4.53 5.65 -12.28
CA GLY A 86 3.99 6.10 -10.99
C GLY A 86 5.02 6.08 -9.87
N LEU A 87 5.96 5.12 -9.89
CA LEU A 87 7.02 5.08 -8.89
C LEU A 87 8.02 6.24 -9.06
N GLN A 88 8.26 6.69 -10.29
CA GLN A 88 9.12 7.86 -10.52
C GLN A 88 8.44 9.13 -10.03
N ARG A 89 7.13 9.27 -10.24
CA ARG A 89 6.36 10.42 -9.72
C ARG A 89 6.38 10.48 -8.20
N ILE A 90 6.20 9.34 -7.52
CA ILE A 90 6.29 9.25 -6.06
C ILE A 90 7.71 9.58 -5.54
N LYS A 91 8.76 9.32 -6.33
CA LYS A 91 10.14 9.64 -5.95
C LYS A 91 10.51 11.12 -6.18
N GLY A 92 9.82 11.78 -7.12
CA GLY A 92 10.10 13.15 -7.52
C GLY A 92 9.25 14.21 -6.84
N GLY A 93 8.16 13.79 -6.17
CA GLY A 93 7.49 14.58 -5.13
C GLY A 93 8.23 14.37 -3.81
#